data_AF-A0A392S0W4-F1
#
_entry.id   AF-A0A392S0W4-F1
#
_cell.length_a   1.000
_cell.length_b   1.000
_cell.length_c   1.000
_cell.angle_alpha   90.00
_cell.angle_beta   90.00
_cell.angle_gamma   90.00
#
_symmetry.space_group_name_H-M   'P 1'
#
loop_
_entity.id
_entity.type
_entity.pdbx_description
1 polymer ?
#
loop_
_entity_poly.entity_id
_entity_poly.type
_entity_poly.pdbx_seq_one_letter_code
_entity_poly.pdbx_strand_id
1 'polypeptide(L)' 'MDDGRSTTSYVFTLAGGPVCWISSVQSIVAMSTTEAEYMAVAEAAKEALWLTGLV' A
#
# COMPACT_ATOMS: atom_id res chain seq x y z
N MET A 1 -18.87 7.85 -12.27
CA MET A 1 -17.85 7.27 -13.16
C MET A 1 -16.81 6.63 -12.27
N ASP A 2 -16.99 5.36 -11.98
CA ASP A 2 -16.05 4.53 -11.25
C ASP A 2 -14.92 4.21 -12.23
N ASP A 3 -13.73 4.80 -12.06
CA ASP A 3 -12.57 4.63 -12.96
C ASP A 3 -12.00 3.18 -12.97
N GLY A 4 -12.66 2.21 -12.33
CA GLY A 4 -12.12 0.86 -12.15
C GLY A 4 -10.84 0.81 -11.30
N ARG A 5 -10.44 1.93 -10.69
CA ARG A 5 -9.23 2.02 -9.88
C ARG A 5 -9.46 1.40 -8.51
N SER A 6 -8.66 0.39 -8.20
CA SER A 6 -8.64 -0.24 -6.89
C SER A 6 -8.07 0.72 -5.84
N THR A 7 -8.51 0.63 -4.59
CA THR A 7 -7.92 1.40 -3.48
C THR A 7 -6.93 0.51 -2.74
N THR A 8 -5.68 0.97 -2.63
CA THR A 8 -4.65 0.33 -1.83
C THR A 8 -4.61 0.97 -0.45
N SER A 9 -4.55 0.14 0.59
CA SER A 9 -4.28 0.62 1.95
C SER A 9 -3.36 -0.33 2.71
N TYR A 10 -2.48 0.22 3.53
CA TYR A 10 -1.68 -0.55 4.48
C TYR A 10 -1.56 0.21 5.81
N VAL A 11 -1.31 -0.52 6.89
CA VAL A 11 -0.97 0.04 8.20
C VAL A 11 0.24 -0.70 8.76
N PHE A 12 1.24 0.06 9.22
CA PHE A 12 2.39 -0.42 9.94
C PHE A 12 2.24 -0.08 11.41
N THR A 13 2.39 -1.06 12.28
CA THR A 13 2.33 -0.87 13.73
C THR A 13 3.67 -1.20 14.38
N LEU A 14 4.16 -0.34 15.27
CA LEU A 14 5.34 -0.54 16.09
C LEU A 14 4.99 -0.34 17.56
N ALA A 15 5.45 -1.23 18.44
CA ALA A 15 5.21 -1.17 19.89
C ALA A 15 3.71 -1.03 20.28
N GLY A 16 2.81 -1.60 19.46
CA GLY A 16 1.36 -1.54 19.69
C GLY A 16 0.67 -0.27 19.18
N GLY A 17 1.39 0.67 18.57
CA GLY A 17 0.84 1.88 17.95
C GLY A 17 1.05 1.92 16.43
N PRO A 18 0.13 2.55 15.66
CA PRO A 18 0.34 2.75 14.23
C PRO A 18 1.42 3.80 13.98
N VAL A 19 2.43 3.46 13.19
CA VAL A 19 3.56 4.35 12.84
C VAL A 19 3.53 4.85 11.40
N CYS A 20 2.93 4.10 10.48
CA CYS A 20 2.72 4.54 9.11
C CYS A 20 1.43 3.93 8.57
N TRP A 21 0.68 4.70 7.78
CA TRP A 21 -0.48 4.20 7.05
C TRP A 21 -0.63 4.94 5.74
N ILE A 22 -1.20 4.25 4.75
CA ILE A 22 -1.67 4.88 3.52
C ILE A 22 -3.06 4.36 3.18
N SER A 23 -3.87 5.22 2.59
CA SER A 23 -5.08 4.83 1.87
C SER A 23 -5.10 5.67 0.60
N SER A 24 -4.73 5.05 -0.52
CA SER A 24 -4.57 5.75 -1.79
C SER A 24 -5.23 4.94 -2.90
N VAL A 25 -5.97 5.66 -3.76
CA VAL A 25 -6.50 5.08 -5.00
C VAL A 25 -5.31 4.76 -5.90
N GLN A 26 -5.24 3.52 -6.39
CA GLN A 26 -4.17 3.11 -7.29
C GLN A 26 -4.16 4.02 -8.52
N SER A 27 -3.00 4.62 -8.80
CA SER A 27 -2.83 5.51 -9.96
C SER A 27 -3.05 4.78 -11.29
N ILE A 28 -2.91 3.45 -11.28
CA ILE A 28 -3.09 2.58 -12.44
C ILE A 28 -4.36 1.76 -12.21
N VAL A 29 -5.18 1.63 -13.26
CA VAL A 29 -6.31 0.70 -13.27
C VAL A 29 -5.74 -0.70 -13.37
N ALA A 30 -5.81 -1.46 -12.28
CA ALA A 30 -5.41 -2.86 -12.28
C ALA A 30 -6.35 -3.65 -13.20
N MET A 31 -5.77 -4.39 -14.14
CA MET A 31 -6.52 -5.23 -15.09
C MET A 31 -7.05 -6.53 -14.42
N SER A 32 -6.60 -6.82 -13.19
CA SER A 32 -6.99 -7.97 -12.38
C SER A 32 -6.83 -7.66 -10.89
N THR A 33 -7.58 -8.36 -10.04
CA THR A 33 -7.42 -8.27 -8.57
C THR A 33 -6.02 -8.65 -8.11
N THR A 34 -5.38 -9.64 -8.76
CA THR A 34 -4.01 -10.04 -8.44
C THR A 34 -3.00 -8.93 -8.71
N GLU A 35 -3.20 -8.16 -9.79
CA GLU A 35 -2.34 -7.02 -10.10
C GLU A 35 -2.53 -5.92 -9.05
N ALA A 36 -3.77 -5.64 -8.66
CA ALA A 36 -4.07 -4.70 -7.58
C ALA A 36 -3.44 -5.12 -6.24
N GLU A 37 -3.49 -6.41 -5.90
CA GLU A 37 -2.83 -6.96 -4.70
C GLU A 37 -1.32 -6.84 -4.77
N TYR A 38 -0.71 -7.14 -5.93
CA TYR A 38 0.74 -7.01 -6.12
C TYR A 38 1.20 -5.56 -5.99
N MET A 39 0.45 -4.61 -6.58
CA MET A 39 0.72 -3.18 -6.43
C MET A 39 0.62 -2.72 -4.98
N ALA A 40 -0.38 -3.21 -4.23
CA ALA A 40 -0.53 -2.90 -2.81
C ALA A 40 0.65 -3.41 -1.97
N VAL A 41 1.06 -4.66 -2.20
CA VAL A 41 2.20 -5.28 -1.50
C VAL A 41 3.51 -4.60 -1.88
N ALA A 42 3.71 -4.22 -3.14
CA ALA A 42 4.91 -3.53 -3.58
C ALA A 42 5.07 -2.16 -2.91
N GLU A 43 3.99 -1.38 -2.80
CA GLU A 43 4.00 -0.09 -2.10
C GLU A 43 4.25 -0.27 -0.60
N ALA A 44 3.60 -1.25 0.04
CA ALA A 44 3.86 -1.58 1.44
C ALA A 44 5.31 -2.02 1.66
N ALA A 45 5.88 -2.84 0.77
CA ALA A 45 7.26 -3.31 0.87
C ALA A 45 8.27 -2.17 0.73
N LYS A 46 8.02 -1.19 -0.16
CA LYS A 46 8.84 0.02 -0.26
C LYS A 46 8.81 0.79 1.05
N GLU A 47 7.63 1.03 1.61
CA GLU A 47 7.47 1.75 2.88
C GLU A 47 8.16 1.02 4.04
N ALA A 48 8.02 -0.31 4.10
CA ALA A 48 8.70 -1.15 5.07
C ALA A 48 10.23 -1.04 4.93
N LEU A 49 10.75 -1.05 3.70
CA LEU A 49 12.19 -0.89 3.46
C LEU A 49 12.68 0.49 3.92
N TRP A 50 11.93 1.55 3.64
CA TRP A 50 12.21 2.89 4.17
C TRP A 50 12.23 2.92 5.70
N LEU A 51 11.26 2.29 6.35
CA LEU A 51 11.21 2.18 7.81
C LEU A 51 12.40 1.39 8.38
N THR A 52 12.86 0.33 7.69
CA THR A 52 14.06 -0.42 8.11
C THR A 52 15.37 0.32 7.89
N GLY A 53 15.41 1.32 7.00
CA GLY A 53 16.58 2.18 6.83
C GLY A 53 16.65 3.32 7.85
N LEU A 54 15.57 3.58 8.59
CA LEU A 54 15.47 4.62 9.61
C LEU A 54 15.87 4.14 11.01
N VAL A 55 15.89 2.82 11.25
CA VAL A 55 16.28 2.20 12.52
C VAL A 55 17.79 1.98 12.64
#